data_AF-A0A2H5XPI1-F1
#
_entry.id   AF-A0A2H5XPI1-F1
#
_cell.length_a   1.000
_cell.length_b   1.000
_cell.length_c   1.000
_cell.angle_alpha   90.00
_cell.angle_beta   90.00
_cell.angle_gamma   90.00
#
_symmetry.space_group_name_H-M   'P 1'
#
loop_
_entity.id
_entity.type
_entity.pdbx_description
1 polymer ?
#
loop_
_entity_poly.entity_id
_entity_poly.type
_entity_poly.pdbx_seq_one_letter_code
_entity_poly.pdbx_strand_id
1 'polypeptide(L)'
;MSALTIYKKTGAVRFSADPLRGVIFVSFARPLDRKTSEGQETQKGRRKYRWEEKVTIALDPSEASIIGAFARLVLSGNPPQKNPVIHHTPEKFGKKGPEKTIRIDRKGEAFSLEIEVRGEKITVGPVGFSDFYLIDAFLTRFIPDILPKPRIAVPPSVEAEVPREESTEEVEAPEEILF
;
A
#
# COMPACT_ATOMS: atom_id res chain seq x y z
N MET A 1 -7.64 -3.23 -6.86
CA MET A 1 -6.68 -2.91 -5.78
C MET A 1 -6.78 -3.98 -4.71
N SER A 2 -5.69 -4.67 -4.42
CA SER A 2 -5.63 -5.69 -3.35
C SER A 2 -5.46 -4.99 -2.00
N ALA A 3 -6.24 -5.41 -1.01
CA ALA A 3 -6.19 -4.81 0.33
C ALA A 3 -6.30 -5.89 1.42
N LEU A 4 -5.53 -5.73 2.48
CA LEU A 4 -5.64 -6.49 3.71
C LEU A 4 -6.38 -5.64 4.75
N THR A 5 -7.40 -6.19 5.39
CA THR A 5 -8.08 -5.50 6.51
C THR A 5 -8.09 -6.38 7.75
N ILE A 6 -7.66 -5.82 8.87
CA ILE A 6 -7.61 -6.48 10.18
C ILE A 6 -8.63 -5.80 11.09
N TYR A 7 -9.55 -6.60 11.63
CA TYR A 7 -10.66 -6.13 12.46
C TYR A 7 -10.49 -6.54 13.92
N LYS A 8 -10.33 -5.55 14.81
CA LYS A 8 -10.22 -5.74 16.26
C LYS A 8 -11.36 -5.05 16.99
N LYS A 9 -11.56 -5.38 18.27
CA LYS A 9 -12.58 -4.72 19.10
C LYS A 9 -12.30 -3.22 19.27
N THR A 10 -11.02 -2.87 19.32
CA THR A 10 -10.50 -1.50 19.55
C THR A 10 -10.48 -0.64 18.27
N GLY A 11 -10.50 -1.26 17.09
CA GLY A 11 -10.51 -0.56 15.81
C GLY A 11 -10.23 -1.50 14.65
N ALA A 12 -10.14 -0.94 13.45
CA ALA A 12 -9.76 -1.66 12.24
C ALA A 12 -8.59 -0.96 11.55
N VAL A 13 -7.72 -1.75 10.92
CA VAL A 13 -6.64 -1.25 10.07
C VAL A 13 -6.74 -1.89 8.69
N ARG A 14 -6.54 -1.10 7.63
CA ARG A 14 -6.54 -1.56 6.24
C ARG A 14 -5.27 -1.14 5.53
N PHE A 15 -4.56 -2.11 4.99
CA PHE A 15 -3.41 -1.93 4.10
C PHE A 15 -3.89 -2.03 2.66
N SER A 16 -3.53 -1.07 1.81
CA SER A 16 -3.89 -1.04 0.39
C SER A 16 -2.69 -0.59 -0.42
N ALA A 17 -2.25 -1.42 -1.36
CA ALA A 17 -1.16 -1.06 -2.25
C ALA A 17 -1.66 -0.17 -3.39
N ASP A 18 -0.88 0.87 -3.72
CA ASP A 18 -1.10 1.73 -4.89
C ASP A 18 0.19 1.79 -5.73
N PRO A 19 0.32 0.92 -6.75
CA PRO A 19 1.47 0.90 -7.65
C PRO A 19 1.66 2.17 -8.48
N LEU A 20 0.58 2.91 -8.75
CA LEU A 20 0.68 4.15 -9.54
C LEU A 20 1.34 5.26 -8.72
N ARG A 21 1.04 5.32 -7.43
CA ARG A 21 1.61 6.30 -6.50
C ARG A 21 2.90 5.82 -5.83
N GLY A 22 3.25 4.55 -5.95
CA GLY A 22 4.44 3.96 -5.33
C GLY A 22 4.35 3.89 -3.80
N VAL A 23 3.15 3.67 -3.24
CA VAL A 23 2.93 3.69 -1.77
C VAL A 23 2.00 2.57 -1.29
N ILE A 24 2.12 2.21 -0.01
CA ILE A 24 1.11 1.45 0.73
C ILE A 24 0.29 2.42 1.58
N PHE A 25 -1.01 2.52 1.33
CA PHE A 25 -1.92 3.23 2.22
C PHE A 25 -2.26 2.37 3.43
N VAL A 26 -2.08 2.92 4.63
CA VAL A 26 -2.54 2.33 5.89
C VAL A 26 -3.64 3.20 6.47
N SER A 27 -4.85 2.65 6.52
CA SER A 27 -6.06 3.34 6.99
C SER A 27 -6.53 2.77 8.32
N PHE A 28 -6.78 3.61 9.31
CA PHE A 28 -7.30 3.24 10.63
C PHE A 28 -8.72 3.77 10.81
N ALA A 29 -9.60 2.95 11.39
CA ALA A 29 -10.97 3.33 11.67
C ALA A 29 -11.36 2.93 13.10
N ARG A 30 -12.06 3.85 13.78
CA ARG A 30 -12.66 3.60 15.11
C ARG A 30 -13.86 2.66 14.98
N PRO A 31 -14.13 1.82 15.99
CA PRO A 31 -15.36 1.04 16.02
C PRO A 31 -16.57 1.99 16.13
N LEU A 32 -17.71 1.57 15.60
CA LEU A 32 -18.97 2.28 15.86
C LEU A 32 -19.40 1.97 17.30
N ASP A 33 -19.56 3.03 18.12
CA ASP A 33 -20.12 2.90 19.47
C ASP A 33 -21.49 2.23 19.39
N ARG A 34 -21.67 1.14 20.13
CA ARG A 34 -22.98 0.54 20.38
C ARG A 34 -23.72 1.42 21.38
N LYS A 35 -24.19 2.61 20.98
CA LYS A 35 -25.23 3.28 21.76
C LYS A 35 -26.56 2.63 21.42
N THR A 36 -27.10 1.96 22.43
CA THR A 36 -28.47 1.47 22.56
C THR A 36 -29.46 2.57 22.16
N SER A 37 -30.05 2.44 20.97
CA SER A 37 -31.42 2.88 20.75
C SER A 37 -32.33 1.77 21.28
N GLU A 38 -33.33 2.15 22.04
CA GLU A 38 -34.25 1.27 22.76
C GLU A 38 -34.67 0.01 21.97
N GLY A 39 -34.57 -1.15 22.62
CA GLY A 39 -35.42 -2.30 22.31
C GLY A 39 -35.11 -3.16 21.09
N GLN A 40 -34.06 -2.90 20.30
CA GLN A 40 -33.64 -3.82 19.25
C GLN A 40 -32.18 -4.24 19.42
N GLU A 41 -32.01 -5.38 20.09
CA GLU A 41 -30.83 -6.22 19.87
C GLU A 41 -30.74 -6.50 18.37
N THR A 42 -29.90 -5.72 17.69
CA THR A 42 -29.64 -5.89 16.27
C THR A 42 -28.94 -7.24 16.10
N GLN A 43 -29.72 -8.16 15.55
CA GLN A 43 -29.36 -9.53 15.22
C GLN A 43 -27.94 -9.62 14.62
N LYS A 44 -27.14 -10.54 15.18
CA LYS A 44 -25.83 -11.02 14.70
C LYS A 44 -24.70 -9.98 14.65
N GLY A 45 -23.96 -9.84 15.76
CA GLY A 45 -22.48 -9.92 15.84
C GLY A 45 -21.56 -9.10 14.92
N ARG A 46 -22.05 -8.26 14.00
CA ARG A 46 -21.23 -7.55 13.01
C ARG A 46 -20.51 -6.38 13.68
N ARG A 47 -19.19 -6.50 13.80
CA ARG A 47 -18.30 -5.38 14.15
C ARG A 47 -18.35 -4.37 13.00
N LYS A 48 -18.92 -3.19 13.25
CA LYS A 48 -18.97 -2.07 12.28
C LYS A 48 -17.94 -1.00 12.69
N TYR A 49 -17.41 -0.27 11.72
CA TYR A 49 -16.34 0.71 11.91
C TYR A 49 -16.62 1.98 11.11
N ARG A 50 -16.19 3.13 11.64
CA ARG A 50 -16.36 4.46 11.00
C ARG A 50 -15.32 4.68 9.92
N TRP A 51 -15.47 4.02 8.77
CA TRP A 51 -14.53 4.14 7.64
C TRP A 51 -14.59 5.50 6.94
N GLU A 52 -15.69 6.24 7.09
CA GLU A 52 -15.84 7.60 6.56
C GLU A 52 -14.92 8.59 7.31
N GLU A 53 -14.73 8.38 8.61
CA GLU A 53 -13.85 9.16 9.49
C GLU A 53 -12.44 8.53 9.63
N LYS A 54 -12.04 7.68 8.67
CA LYS A 54 -10.77 6.96 8.76
C LYS A 54 -9.58 7.92 8.70
N VAL A 55 -8.54 7.57 9.45
CA VAL A 55 -7.24 8.24 9.36
C VAL A 55 -6.33 7.42 8.44
N THR A 56 -5.84 8.03 7.37
CA THR A 56 -4.98 7.34 6.39
C THR A 56 -3.58 7.94 6.37
N ILE A 57 -2.55 7.10 6.37
CA ILE A 57 -1.15 7.45 6.10
C ILE A 57 -0.70 6.70 4.84
N ALA A 58 0.08 7.37 3.99
CA ALA A 58 0.77 6.73 2.87
C ALA A 58 2.17 6.38 3.33
N LEU A 59 2.58 5.12 3.17
CA LEU A 59 3.93 4.67 3.47
C LEU A 59 4.68 4.44 2.17
N ASP A 60 5.88 4.99 2.08
CA ASP A 60 6.80 4.64 1.00
C ASP A 60 7.30 3.18 1.14
N PRO A 61 7.99 2.61 0.13
CA PRO A 61 8.46 1.23 0.21
C PRO A 61 9.42 0.97 1.39
N SER A 62 10.21 1.95 1.80
CA SER A 62 11.14 1.85 2.94
C SER A 62 10.39 1.80 4.27
N GLU A 63 9.45 2.73 4.47
CA GLU A 63 8.57 2.79 5.64
C GLU A 63 7.71 1.51 5.77
N ALA A 64 7.16 1.03 4.66
CA ALA A 64 6.41 -0.22 4.61
C ALA A 64 7.32 -1.42 4.96
N SER A 65 8.57 -1.42 4.50
CA SER A 65 9.54 -2.47 4.81
C SER A 65 9.90 -2.53 6.28
N ILE A 66 9.92 -1.40 7.00
CA ILE A 66 10.14 -1.37 8.46
C ILE A 66 9.06 -2.18 9.19
N ILE A 67 7.79 -2.00 8.80
CA ILE A 67 6.66 -2.75 9.37
C ILE A 67 6.77 -4.24 9.05
N GLY A 68 7.08 -4.60 7.81
CA GLY A 68 7.26 -5.99 7.40
C GLY A 68 8.45 -6.67 8.09
N ALA A 69 9.58 -5.97 8.22
CA ALA A 69 10.74 -6.46 8.97
C ALA A 69 10.41 -6.69 10.46
N PHE A 70 9.69 -5.76 11.08
CA PHE A 70 9.21 -5.93 12.45
C PHE A 70 8.30 -7.17 12.58
N ALA A 71 7.34 -7.33 11.67
CA ALA A 71 6.44 -8.48 11.66
C ALA A 71 7.22 -9.80 11.58
N ARG A 72 8.22 -9.90 10.68
CA ARG A 72 9.08 -11.09 10.56
C ARG A 72 9.84 -11.41 11.83
N LEU A 73 10.40 -10.40 12.51
CA LEU A 73 11.12 -10.58 13.77
C LEU A 73 10.21 -11.08 14.89
N VAL A 74 8.97 -10.57 14.97
CA VAL A 74 7.96 -11.08 15.90
C VAL A 74 7.60 -12.54 15.58
N LEU A 75 7.39 -12.87 14.30
CA LEU A 75 7.05 -14.23 13.86
C LEU A 75 8.18 -15.24 14.11
N SER A 76 9.44 -14.80 14.06
CA SER A 76 10.60 -15.65 14.40
C SER A 76 10.83 -15.82 15.90
N GLY A 77 9.96 -15.28 16.76
CA GLY A 77 10.11 -15.33 18.21
C GLY A 77 11.17 -14.38 18.78
N ASN A 78 11.67 -13.43 17.98
CA ASN A 78 12.70 -12.48 18.36
C ASN A 78 12.18 -11.03 18.22
N PRO A 79 11.12 -10.64 18.97
CA PRO A 79 10.54 -9.31 18.86
C PRO A 79 11.60 -8.24 19.20
N PRO A 80 11.72 -7.17 18.39
CA PRO A 80 12.68 -6.11 18.63
C PRO A 80 12.52 -5.46 20.02
N GLN A 81 13.64 -5.03 20.62
CA GLN A 81 13.60 -4.24 21.86
C GLN A 81 12.99 -2.85 21.65
N LYS A 82 13.17 -2.28 20.45
CA LYS A 82 12.62 -0.99 20.07
C LYS A 82 11.44 -1.18 19.12
N ASN A 83 10.32 -0.58 19.50
CA ASN A 83 9.13 -0.54 18.69
C ASN A 83 9.32 0.43 17.50
N PRO A 84 8.87 0.07 16.29
CA PRO A 84 8.97 0.93 15.12
C PRO A 84 8.02 2.12 15.28
N VAL A 85 8.56 3.30 14.98
CA VAL A 85 7.83 4.58 14.97
C VAL A 85 8.19 5.28 13.67
N ILE A 86 7.17 5.66 12.91
CA ILE A 86 7.31 6.33 11.61
C ILE A 86 6.59 7.68 11.72
N HIS A 87 7.33 8.75 11.52
CA HIS A 87 6.84 10.13 11.61
C HIS A 87 6.70 10.74 10.22
N HIS A 88 5.52 11.24 9.91
CA HIS A 88 5.21 11.88 8.63
C HIS A 88 4.90 13.36 8.86
N THR A 89 5.85 14.22 8.49
CA THR A 89 5.72 15.68 8.53
C THR A 89 5.51 16.22 7.11
N PRO A 90 4.34 16.83 6.81
CA PRO A 90 3.99 17.26 5.45
C PRO A 90 4.86 18.43 4.93
N GLU A 91 5.48 19.20 5.83
CA GLU A 91 6.34 20.34 5.49
C GLU A 91 7.58 19.95 4.68
N LYS A 92 8.07 18.71 4.81
CA LYS A 92 9.28 18.24 4.11
C LYS A 92 9.20 18.32 2.58
N PHE A 93 8.01 18.44 2.00
CA PHE A 93 7.81 18.48 0.55
C PHE A 93 6.91 19.63 0.08
N GLY A 94 6.76 20.69 0.88
CA GLY A 94 5.91 21.84 0.55
C GLY A 94 4.40 21.52 0.47
N LYS A 95 3.99 20.35 0.96
CA LYS A 95 2.59 19.94 1.04
C LYS A 95 2.01 20.39 2.38
N LYS A 96 0.79 20.92 2.39
CA LYS A 96 0.08 21.23 3.64
C LYS A 96 -0.65 19.98 4.14
N GLY A 97 -0.55 19.68 5.43
CA GLY A 97 -1.26 18.57 6.06
C GLY A 97 -1.04 18.51 7.57
N PRO A 98 -1.76 17.64 8.29
CA PRO A 98 -1.45 17.35 9.68
C PRO A 98 -0.27 16.39 9.78
N GLU A 99 0.54 16.54 10.83
CA GLU A 99 1.52 15.54 11.21
C GLU A 99 0.84 14.22 11.58
N LYS A 100 1.46 13.12 11.16
CA LYS A 100 0.96 11.77 11.44
C LYS A 100 2.10 10.92 11.97
N THR A 101 1.84 10.15 13.01
CA THR A 101 2.78 9.15 13.51
C THR A 101 2.10 7.79 13.52
N ILE A 102 2.73 6.79 12.92
CA ILE A 102 2.32 5.38 13.06
C ILE A 102 3.35 4.66 13.92
N ARG A 103 2.89 3.84 14.86
CA ARG A 103 3.75 3.04 15.74
C ARG A 103 3.15 1.68 16.02
N ILE A 104 4.01 0.71 16.28
CA ILE A 104 3.61 -0.60 16.79
C ILE A 104 3.95 -0.63 18.27
N ASP A 105 2.95 -0.47 19.14
CA ASP A 105 3.16 -0.48 20.57
C ASP A 105 3.13 -1.90 21.14
N ARG A 106 3.85 -2.13 22.24
CA ARG A 106 3.91 -3.41 22.94
C ARG A 106 3.52 -3.20 24.40
N LYS A 107 2.39 -3.81 24.80
CA LYS A 107 1.91 -3.79 26.19
C LYS A 107 1.95 -5.21 26.75
N GLY A 108 3.03 -5.53 27.46
CA GLY A 108 3.31 -6.90 27.92
C GLY A 108 3.64 -7.81 26.74
N GLU A 109 2.84 -8.87 26.57
CA GLU A 109 2.98 -9.82 25.45
C GLU A 109 2.13 -9.44 24.23
N ALA A 110 1.24 -8.45 24.35
CA ALA A 110 0.36 -8.03 23.28
C ALA A 110 0.93 -6.85 22.50
N PHE A 111 0.77 -6.88 21.18
CA PHE A 111 1.09 -5.75 20.31
C PHE A 111 -0.17 -5.00 19.89
N SER A 112 -0.02 -3.73 19.52
CA SER A 112 -1.08 -2.93 18.90
C SER A 112 -0.51 -2.00 17.85
N LEU A 113 -1.24 -1.83 16.75
CA LEU A 113 -0.96 -0.82 15.74
C LEU A 113 -1.64 0.48 16.11
N GLU A 114 -0.92 1.58 16.06
CA GLU A 114 -1.43 2.88 16.46
C GLU A 114 -1.14 3.94 15.41
N ILE A 115 -2.10 4.82 15.19
CA ILE A 115 -1.89 6.06 14.45
C ILE A 115 -2.29 7.24 15.31
N GLU A 116 -1.49 8.30 15.24
CA GLU A 116 -1.73 9.56 15.95
C GLU A 116 -1.69 10.72 14.97
N VAL A 117 -2.72 11.58 15.03
CA VAL A 117 -2.86 12.77 14.19
C VAL A 117 -3.40 13.92 15.03
N ARG A 118 -2.65 15.02 15.13
CA ARG A 118 -3.03 16.19 15.96
C ARG A 118 -3.39 15.82 17.42
N GLY A 119 -2.67 14.87 18.01
CA GLY A 119 -2.93 14.37 19.37
C GLY A 119 -4.12 13.41 19.49
N GLU A 120 -4.90 13.18 18.42
CA GLU A 120 -5.90 12.12 18.39
C GLU A 120 -5.26 10.79 18.02
N LYS A 121 -5.50 9.78 18.87
CA LYS A 121 -4.95 8.43 18.71
C LYS A 121 -6.02 7.43 18.34
N ILE A 122 -5.70 6.51 17.42
CA ILE A 122 -6.49 5.32 17.12
C ILE A 122 -5.59 4.10 17.33
N THR A 123 -6.00 3.21 18.23
CA THR A 123 -5.28 1.98 18.54
C THR A 123 -6.06 0.76 18.02
N VAL A 124 -5.37 -0.14 17.34
CA VAL A 124 -5.90 -1.39 16.80
C VAL A 124 -5.11 -2.55 17.39
N GLY A 125 -5.73 -3.30 18.28
CA GLY A 125 -5.13 -4.43 18.97
C GLY A 125 -6.11 -5.22 19.85
N PRO A 126 -5.69 -6.36 20.39
CA PRO A 126 -4.35 -6.94 20.28
C PRO A 126 -4.08 -7.51 18.87
N VAL A 127 -2.85 -7.33 18.41
CA VAL A 127 -2.28 -7.87 17.17
C VAL A 127 -1.40 -9.05 17.56
N GLY A 128 -1.76 -10.22 17.08
CA GLY A 128 -1.09 -11.48 17.39
C GLY A 128 -0.34 -12.05 16.19
N PHE A 129 0.16 -13.28 16.37
CA PHE A 129 0.93 -14.00 15.36
C PHE A 129 0.24 -14.03 13.99
N SER A 130 -1.04 -14.40 13.93
CA SER A 130 -1.79 -14.49 12.67
C SER A 130 -1.92 -13.14 11.95
N ASP A 131 -2.10 -12.05 12.71
CA ASP A 131 -2.18 -10.72 12.12
C ASP A 131 -0.83 -10.28 11.55
N PHE A 132 0.27 -10.51 12.27
CA PHE A 132 1.61 -10.21 11.79
C PHE A 132 1.98 -11.05 10.56
N TYR A 133 1.58 -12.32 10.52
CA TYR A 133 1.76 -13.16 9.35
C TYR A 133 1.05 -12.58 8.12
N LEU A 134 -0.20 -12.14 8.28
CA LEU A 134 -0.96 -11.53 7.18
C LEU A 134 -0.32 -10.20 6.74
N ILE A 135 0.13 -9.37 7.68
CA ILE A 135 0.82 -8.11 7.39
C ILE A 135 2.10 -8.38 6.61
N ASP A 136 2.96 -9.28 7.09
CA ASP A 136 4.21 -9.63 6.41
C ASP A 136 3.97 -10.20 5.01
N ALA A 137 3.04 -11.15 4.87
CA ALA A 137 2.70 -11.74 3.59
C ALA A 137 2.17 -10.69 2.59
N PHE A 138 1.33 -9.75 3.06
CA PHE A 138 0.83 -8.66 2.23
C PHE A 138 1.97 -7.73 1.79
N LEU A 139 2.79 -7.27 2.73
CA LEU A 139 3.86 -6.32 2.44
C LEU A 139 4.95 -6.93 1.55
N THR A 140 5.38 -8.16 1.84
CA THR A 140 6.35 -8.90 1.01
C THR A 140 5.85 -9.07 -0.43
N ARG A 141 4.54 -9.28 -0.61
CA ARG A 141 3.94 -9.40 -1.94
C ARG A 141 3.91 -8.08 -2.72
N PHE A 142 3.54 -6.98 -2.07
CA PHE A 142 3.22 -5.73 -2.78
C PHE A 142 4.31 -4.67 -2.75
N ILE A 143 5.28 -4.74 -1.84
CA ILE A 143 6.45 -3.82 -1.84
C ILE A 143 7.17 -3.84 -3.20
N PRO A 144 7.48 -5.01 -3.82
CA PRO A 144 8.14 -5.04 -5.12
C PRO A 144 7.38 -4.29 -6.23
N ASP A 145 6.05 -4.34 -6.21
CA ASP A 145 5.19 -3.71 -7.22
C ASP A 145 5.17 -2.18 -7.11
N ILE A 146 5.45 -1.63 -5.92
CA ILE A 146 5.45 -0.19 -5.66
C ILE A 146 6.85 0.43 -5.69
N LEU A 147 7.91 -0.38 -5.85
CA LEU A 147 9.27 0.13 -6.00
C LEU A 147 9.39 0.93 -7.30
N PRO A 148 10.13 2.05 -7.30
CA PRO A 148 10.43 2.76 -8.52
C PRO A 148 11.17 1.80 -9.47
N LYS A 149 10.54 1.49 -10.61
CA LYS A 149 11.20 0.67 -11.63
C LYS A 149 12.46 1.40 -12.09
N PRO A 150 13.62 0.73 -12.12
CA PRO A 150 14.81 1.35 -12.67
C PRO A 150 14.49 1.78 -14.09
N ARG A 151 14.65 3.07 -14.37
CA ARG A 151 14.67 3.56 -15.76
C ARG A 151 15.97 3.03 -16.35
N ILE A 152 15.94 1.81 -16.85
CA ILE A 152 16.99 1.34 -17.75
C ILE A 152 16.93 2.32 -18.92
N ALA A 153 17.96 3.15 -19.07
CA ALA A 153 18.15 3.89 -20.28
C ALA A 153 18.25 2.83 -21.38
N VAL A 154 17.15 2.62 -22.11
CA VAL A 154 17.19 1.83 -23.32
C VAL A 154 18.17 2.61 -24.20
N PRO A 155 19.35 2.06 -24.53
CA PRO A 155 20.21 2.73 -25.50
C PRO A 155 19.35 2.97 -26.74
N PRO A 156 19.45 4.14 -27.40
CA PRO A 156 18.69 4.39 -28.61
C PRO A 156 18.92 3.19 -29.53
N SER A 157 17.83 2.52 -29.91
CA SER A 157 17.88 1.49 -30.92
C SER A 157 18.55 2.14 -32.13
N VAL A 158 19.76 1.67 -32.46
CA VAL A 158 20.36 1.97 -33.75
C VAL A 158 19.36 1.41 -34.74
N GLU A 159 18.54 2.29 -35.33
CA GLU A 159 17.78 1.97 -36.53
C GLU A 159 18.85 1.49 -37.51
N ALA A 160 18.93 0.16 -37.69
CA ALA A 160 19.69 -0.38 -38.79
C ALA A 160 19.02 0.20 -40.03
N GLU A 161 19.69 1.13 -40.70
CA GLU A 161 19.35 1.57 -42.04
C GLU A 161 19.27 0.30 -42.88
N VAL A 162 18.04 -0.17 -43.10
CA VAL A 162 17.76 -1.15 -44.13
C VAL A 162 18.11 -0.44 -45.43
N PRO A 163 19.10 -0.91 -46.21
CA PRO A 163 19.41 -0.27 -47.48
C PRO A 163 18.14 -0.30 -48.32
N ARG A 164 17.71 0.90 -48.70
CA ARG A 164 16.60 1.14 -49.62
C ARG A 164 17.03 0.52 -50.95
N GLU A 165 16.41 -0.59 -51.35
CA GLU A 165 16.53 -1.06 -52.73
C GLU A 165 15.97 0.05 -53.63
N GLU A 166 16.85 0.64 -54.45
CA GLU A 166 16.45 1.49 -55.57
C GLU A 166 15.64 0.63 -56.54
N SER A 167 14.31 0.78 -56.48
CA SER A 167 13.42 0.36 -57.54
C SER A 167 13.76 1.19 -58.78
N THR A 168 14.51 0.60 -59.70
CA THR A 168 14.68 1.12 -61.07
C THR A 168 13.38 0.86 -61.82
N GLU A 169 12.63 1.92 -62.07
CA GLU A 169 11.64 2.00 -63.15
C GLU A 169 12.34 1.76 -64.49
N GLU A 170 11.74 0.92 -65.35
CA GLU A 170 11.85 0.88 -66.82
C GLU A 170 11.03 -0.36 -67.29
N VAL A 171 10.11 -0.40 -68.25
CA VAL A 171 9.48 0.52 -69.21
C VAL A 171 8.15 -0.14 -69.64
N GLU A 172 7.07 0.64 -69.80
CA GLU A 172 5.83 0.23 -70.47
C GLU A 172 6.06 -0.06 -71.96
N ALA A 173 5.50 -1.16 -72.48
CA ALA A 173 5.27 -1.33 -73.92
C ALA A 173 3.80 -1.71 -74.18
N PRO A 174 3.11 -1.04 -75.10
CA PRO A 174 1.66 -1.14 -75.29
C PRO A 174 1.25 -2.39 -76.08
N GLU A 175 0.10 -2.96 -75.72
CA GLU A 175 -0.60 -3.98 -76.50
C GLU A 175 -1.10 -3.39 -77.84
N GLU A 176 -0.62 -3.94 -78.95
CA GLU A 176 -1.26 -3.79 -80.25
C GLU A 176 -2.46 -4.74 -80.36
N ILE A 177 -3.64 -4.15 -80.53
CA ILE A 177 -4.87 -4.83 -80.93
C ILE A 177 -4.84 -4.96 -82.46
N LEU A 178 -4.98 -6.18 -82.98
CA LEU A 178 -5.35 -6.44 -84.37
C LEU A 178 -6.64 -7.24 -84.42
N PHE A 179 -7.58 -6.70 -85.20
CA PHE A 179 -8.92 -7.24 -85.51
C PHE A 179 -8.87 -8.56 -86.27
#